data_AF-A0A093YA37-F1
#
_entry.id   AF-A0A093YA37-F1
#
_cell.length_a   1.000
_cell.length_b   1.000
_cell.length_c   1.000
_cell.angle_alpha   90.00
_cell.angle_beta   90.00
_cell.angle_gamma   90.00
#
_symmetry.space_group_name_H-M   'P 1'
#
loop_
_entity.id
_entity.type
_entity.pdbx_description
1 polymer ?
#
loop_
_entity_poly.entity_id
_entity_poly.type
_entity_poly.pdbx_seq_one_letter_code
_entity_poly.pdbx_strand_id
1 'polypeptide(L)'
;MAALNLNIDLLKFSDSSGGEKSTLGILSLIKRRSKVLSSELYIPRGYDPYDYRVFLIVEEFLQPHSKTSVQEAADHAINIFPTGHLGMTAINTVCLECAEQIPYAHPSHIKLARLLWVIGRSGKRVVNSGRKNIPEAIHCFYQQLGEDITDAIMDPGDDDASPERFVNFNSFLAHLMNSGMWVATPEQALRTMRRAFEESRGKDDTEIQAAWVMGAAQWILWSGQVFLESLLCQYNSGNAISDRTGTLEKWNTWKDEFWKVSQDDSHGEECKGVARKAACVMEALEKGMLLPKPTLHDIDVPEGYDSIDYKIFLVLSHFLQPDSTLSSIDAAEHVIGVFPYKYPDLRQLISVCFEIAEQIPYQHPSQIKLVRLLWIVGRSAMHFEKPYQKNPSASVSHHRISEFYERLSEATIDYEFDPGAGDVDPARYVNSQAFLSLMMEAGCWIPTTRPVLHVMSRTFEENHEKEPIDIREAWIMGAAQWILWSGQSLFKLHLDPISRMRHKTTPLRNLKVTITTKPIELDMWHKWASEFRKAANCDDFGEESRGVAMRAADLMEALEKAML
;
A
#
# COMPACT_ATOMS: atom_id res chain seq x y z
N MET A 1 -28.77 16.54 -10.65
CA MET A 1 -28.21 17.40 -9.58
C MET A 1 -27.21 18.36 -10.20
N ALA A 2 -26.94 19.51 -9.59
CA ALA A 2 -25.85 20.36 -10.07
C ALA A 2 -24.52 19.70 -9.65
N ALA A 3 -23.62 19.46 -10.60
CA ALA A 3 -22.31 18.87 -10.28
C ALA A 3 -21.46 19.84 -9.44
N LEU A 4 -20.72 19.33 -8.47
CA LEU A 4 -19.70 20.10 -7.75
C LEU A 4 -18.47 20.23 -8.66
N ASN A 5 -18.04 21.45 -8.96
CA ASN A 5 -16.88 21.70 -9.83
C ASN A 5 -15.66 22.07 -8.97
N LEU A 6 -14.67 21.18 -8.96
CA LEU A 6 -13.38 21.42 -8.33
C LEU A 6 -12.56 22.37 -9.22
N ASN A 7 -11.99 23.43 -8.63
CA ASN A 7 -11.10 24.31 -9.38
C ASN A 7 -9.72 23.64 -9.57
N ILE A 8 -9.61 22.80 -10.60
CA ILE A 8 -8.41 22.02 -10.89
C ILE A 8 -7.19 22.92 -11.18
N ASP A 9 -7.40 24.10 -11.77
CA ASP A 9 -6.31 25.04 -12.05
C ASP A 9 -5.60 25.54 -10.79
N LEU A 10 -6.26 25.51 -9.63
CA LEU A 10 -5.66 25.83 -8.33
C LEU A 10 -4.87 24.67 -7.72
N LEU A 11 -5.06 23.44 -8.21
CA LEU A 11 -4.35 22.26 -7.74
C LEU A 11 -2.94 22.13 -8.33
N LYS A 12 -2.57 22.96 -9.31
CA LYS A 12 -1.24 22.92 -9.93
C LYS A 12 -0.15 23.11 -8.87
N PHE A 13 0.66 22.07 -8.67
CA PHE A 13 1.91 22.20 -7.92
C PHE A 13 2.86 23.13 -8.69
N SER A 14 3.68 23.88 -7.96
CA SER A 14 4.63 24.79 -8.59
C SER A 14 5.74 23.99 -9.25
N ASP A 15 5.56 23.62 -10.52
CA ASP A 15 6.64 23.05 -11.31
C ASP A 15 7.71 24.12 -11.55
N SER A 16 8.96 23.76 -11.24
CA SER A 16 10.11 24.54 -11.71
C SER A 16 10.26 24.31 -13.21
N SER A 17 10.21 25.40 -13.97
CA SER A 17 10.53 25.54 -15.40
C SER A 17 9.37 25.35 -16.40
N GLY A 18 9.21 26.35 -17.28
CA GLY A 18 8.38 26.28 -18.49
C GLY A 18 7.21 27.25 -18.50
N GLY A 19 7.47 28.51 -18.82
CA GLY A 19 6.41 29.51 -18.99
C GLY A 19 5.69 29.36 -20.33
N GLU A 20 4.46 28.84 -20.30
CA GLU A 20 3.46 29.11 -21.33
C GLU A 20 2.20 29.69 -20.70
N LYS A 21 1.83 30.89 -21.17
CA LYS A 21 0.62 31.60 -20.76
C LYS A 21 -0.57 31.02 -21.50
N SER A 22 -1.41 30.25 -20.81
CA SER A 22 -2.79 30.03 -21.23
C SER A 22 -3.69 31.13 -20.64
N THR A 23 -4.30 31.91 -21.53
CA THR A 23 -5.44 32.79 -21.23
C THR A 23 -6.73 32.04 -21.51
N LEU A 24 -7.53 31.75 -20.48
CA LEU A 24 -8.99 31.77 -20.60
C LEU A 24 -9.62 31.90 -19.20
N GLY A 25 -10.77 32.59 -19.17
CA GLY A 25 -11.33 33.19 -17.97
C GLY A 25 -12.42 32.38 -17.26
N ILE A 26 -12.79 32.97 -16.12
CA ILE A 26 -13.98 32.74 -15.28
C ILE A 26 -13.83 31.59 -14.26
N LEU A 27 -13.28 31.94 -13.09
CA LEU A 27 -13.89 31.71 -11.76
C LEU A 27 -12.98 32.33 -10.67
N SER A 28 -13.05 33.65 -10.50
CA SER A 28 -12.59 34.31 -9.27
C SER A 28 -13.67 34.15 -8.20
N LEU A 29 -13.89 32.93 -7.71
CA LEU A 29 -14.80 32.71 -6.59
C LEU A 29 -14.08 33.08 -5.29
N ILE A 30 -14.34 34.32 -4.84
CA ILE A 30 -14.21 34.81 -3.48
C ILE A 30 -12.82 34.59 -2.86
N LYS A 31 -12.07 35.69 -2.70
CA LYS A 31 -11.00 35.82 -1.70
C LYS A 31 -11.52 35.42 -0.31
N ARG A 32 -11.55 34.13 0.01
CA ARG A 32 -11.92 33.60 1.32
C ARG A 32 -10.70 33.71 2.21
N ARG A 33 -10.65 34.80 2.97
CA ARG A 33 -9.86 34.83 4.20
C ARG A 33 -10.42 33.72 5.10
N SER A 34 -9.56 32.79 5.49
CA SER A 34 -9.75 31.82 6.56
C SER A 34 -10.37 32.52 7.79
N LYS A 35 -11.70 32.49 7.86
CA LYS A 35 -12.48 32.76 9.05
C LYS A 35 -13.27 31.48 9.25
N VAL A 36 -13.01 30.85 10.40
CA VAL A 36 -13.73 29.73 11.01
C VAL A 36 -15.14 29.63 10.44
N LEU A 37 -15.48 28.45 9.86
CA LEU A 37 -16.81 28.14 9.32
C LEU A 37 -17.89 28.54 10.35
N SER A 38 -18.47 29.72 10.16
CA SER A 38 -19.62 30.17 10.93
C SER A 38 -20.87 29.44 10.42
N SER A 39 -21.86 29.27 11.30
CA SER A 39 -23.13 28.60 11.05
C SER A 39 -23.97 29.18 9.90
N GLU A 40 -23.58 30.31 9.31
CA GLU A 40 -24.28 31.00 8.23
C GLU A 40 -23.53 30.90 6.88
N LEU A 41 -23.16 29.67 6.49
CA LEU A 41 -22.66 29.43 5.13
C LEU A 41 -23.80 29.56 4.12
N TYR A 42 -23.67 30.48 3.17
CA TYR A 42 -24.54 30.54 1.99
C TYR A 42 -24.34 29.28 1.16
N ILE A 43 -25.40 28.46 1.08
CA ILE A 43 -25.45 27.23 0.27
C ILE A 43 -26.10 27.61 -1.06
N PRO A 44 -25.41 27.46 -2.21
CA PRO A 44 -26.00 27.77 -3.50
C PRO A 44 -27.25 26.93 -3.76
N ARG A 45 -28.26 27.52 -4.42
CA ARG A 45 -29.50 26.80 -4.75
C ARG A 45 -29.19 25.57 -5.61
N GLY A 46 -29.73 24.42 -5.22
CA GLY A 46 -29.61 23.18 -5.98
C GLY A 46 -28.55 22.19 -5.48
N TYR A 47 -27.77 22.56 -4.47
CA TYR A 47 -26.85 21.64 -3.78
C TYR A 47 -27.44 21.14 -2.47
N ASP A 48 -27.17 19.87 -2.14
CA ASP A 48 -27.42 19.35 -0.80
C ASP A 48 -26.51 20.07 0.22
N PRO A 49 -27.06 20.50 1.38
CA PRO A 49 -26.27 21.18 2.40
C PRO A 49 -25.07 20.40 2.93
N TYR A 50 -25.18 19.07 3.03
CA TYR A 50 -24.09 18.23 3.51
C TYR A 50 -23.03 18.06 2.45
N ASP A 51 -23.41 17.74 1.21
CA ASP A 51 -22.48 17.61 0.08
C ASP A 51 -21.65 18.88 -0.11
N TYR A 52 -22.31 20.04 -0.14
CA TYR A 52 -21.61 21.30 -0.33
C TYR A 52 -20.64 21.63 0.81
N ARG A 53 -21.00 21.31 2.06
CA ARG A 53 -20.09 21.53 3.21
C ARG A 53 -18.90 20.59 3.19
N VAL A 54 -19.11 19.32 2.83
CA VAL A 54 -18.03 18.34 2.66
C VAL A 54 -17.11 18.81 1.54
N PHE A 55 -17.66 19.25 0.41
CA PHE A 55 -16.90 19.75 -0.73
C PHE A 55 -15.96 20.88 -0.33
N LEU A 56 -16.43 21.86 0.43
CA LEU A 56 -15.57 22.96 0.89
C LEU A 56 -14.37 22.48 1.72
N ILE A 57 -14.54 21.43 2.54
CA ILE A 57 -13.46 20.86 3.35
C ILE A 57 -12.49 20.08 2.47
N VAL A 58 -13.02 19.25 1.56
CA VAL A 58 -12.22 18.43 0.63
C VAL A 58 -11.43 19.34 -0.30
N GLU A 59 -12.07 20.35 -0.90
CA GLU A 59 -11.44 21.35 -1.76
C GLU A 59 -10.27 22.04 -1.06
N GLU A 60 -10.47 22.54 0.17
CA GLU A 60 -9.41 23.18 0.97
C GLU A 60 -8.28 22.22 1.32
N PHE A 61 -8.60 20.97 1.66
CA PHE A 61 -7.63 19.94 2.01
C PHE A 61 -6.76 19.51 0.81
N LEU A 62 -7.35 19.42 -0.37
CA LEU A 62 -6.66 18.98 -1.58
C LEU A 62 -5.69 20.02 -2.13
N GLN A 63 -5.80 21.30 -1.73
CA GLN A 63 -4.88 22.35 -2.20
C GLN A 63 -3.41 22.01 -1.89
N PRO A 64 -2.46 22.26 -2.82
CA PRO A 64 -1.03 22.01 -2.63
C PRO A 64 -0.46 22.68 -1.37
N HIS A 65 -0.90 23.91 -1.10
CA HIS A 65 -0.44 24.73 0.02
C HIS A 65 -1.29 24.57 1.29
N SER A 66 -2.22 23.61 1.32
CA SER A 66 -3.06 23.39 2.49
C SER A 66 -2.19 22.98 3.68
N LYS A 67 -2.41 23.64 4.82
CA LYS A 67 -1.79 23.25 6.10
C LYS A 67 -2.65 22.29 6.90
N THR A 68 -3.87 22.03 6.42
CA THR A 68 -4.84 21.16 7.07
C THR A 68 -4.35 19.72 6.99
N SER A 69 -4.14 19.10 8.14
CA SER A 69 -3.78 17.68 8.19
C SER A 69 -4.96 16.80 7.77
N VAL A 70 -4.68 15.58 7.32
CA VAL A 70 -5.74 14.60 6.96
C VAL A 70 -6.69 14.33 8.12
N GLN A 71 -6.20 14.34 9.36
CA GLN A 71 -7.01 14.13 10.56
C GLN A 71 -7.93 15.33 10.83
N GLU A 72 -7.41 16.56 10.72
CA GLU A 72 -8.23 17.76 10.87
C GLU A 72 -9.31 17.84 9.78
N ALA A 73 -8.97 17.52 8.53
CA ALA A 73 -9.94 17.44 7.44
C ALA A 73 -11.01 16.37 7.72
N ALA A 74 -10.60 15.17 8.17
CA ALA A 74 -11.53 14.11 8.56
C ALA A 74 -12.44 14.55 9.71
N ASP A 75 -11.89 15.18 10.74
CA ASP A 75 -12.66 15.64 11.91
C ASP A 75 -13.62 16.77 11.55
N HIS A 76 -13.24 17.68 10.64
CA HIS A 76 -14.12 18.69 10.09
C HIS A 76 -15.25 18.05 9.28
N ALA A 77 -14.95 17.08 8.42
CA ALA A 77 -15.94 16.38 7.62
C ALA A 77 -16.94 15.61 8.50
N ILE A 78 -16.44 14.89 9.51
CA ILE A 78 -17.29 14.15 10.47
C ILE A 78 -18.17 15.11 11.29
N ASN A 79 -17.67 16.30 11.64
CA ASN A 79 -18.40 17.30 12.43
C ASN A 79 -19.55 17.98 11.68
N ILE A 80 -19.62 17.84 10.35
CA ILE A 80 -20.76 18.34 9.58
C ILE A 80 -22.05 17.64 10.00
N PHE A 81 -21.96 16.36 10.38
CA PHE A 81 -23.13 15.52 10.64
C PHE A 81 -23.50 15.54 12.13
N PRO A 82 -24.80 15.62 12.46
CA PRO A 82 -25.25 15.54 13.85
C PRO A 82 -24.97 14.15 14.43
N THR A 83 -24.82 14.07 15.76
CA THR A 83 -24.72 12.79 16.46
C THR A 83 -25.96 11.93 16.20
N GLY A 84 -25.76 10.66 15.90
CA GLY A 84 -26.81 9.71 15.50
C GLY A 84 -27.07 9.65 13.99
N HIS A 85 -26.43 10.51 13.18
CA HIS A 85 -26.56 10.46 11.73
C HIS A 85 -25.80 9.25 11.16
N LEU A 86 -26.54 8.29 10.62
CA LEU A 86 -25.99 7.03 10.10
C LEU A 86 -25.46 7.16 8.67
N GLY A 87 -26.06 8.02 7.85
CA GLY A 87 -25.66 8.24 6.46
C GLY A 87 -24.54 9.27 6.35
N MET A 88 -23.32 8.83 6.10
CA MET A 88 -22.21 9.72 5.69
C MET A 88 -21.98 9.61 4.18
N THR A 89 -23.02 9.28 3.41
CA THR A 89 -22.98 9.13 1.95
C THR A 89 -22.44 10.39 1.28
N ALA A 90 -22.82 11.58 1.77
CA ALA A 90 -22.27 12.85 1.32
C ALA A 90 -20.72 12.91 1.33
N ILE A 91 -20.05 12.25 2.29
CA ILE A 91 -18.58 12.15 2.29
C ILE A 91 -18.11 11.31 1.09
N ASN A 92 -18.72 10.14 0.90
CA ASN A 92 -18.37 9.22 -0.17
C ASN A 92 -18.64 9.86 -1.53
N THR A 93 -19.87 10.34 -1.77
CA THR A 93 -20.30 10.99 -3.01
C THR A 93 -19.37 12.12 -3.40
N VAL A 94 -19.09 13.07 -2.50
CA VAL A 94 -18.21 14.20 -2.82
C VAL A 94 -16.78 13.76 -3.11
N CYS A 95 -16.27 12.76 -2.39
CA CYS A 95 -14.93 12.23 -2.68
C CYS A 95 -14.90 11.55 -4.06
N LEU A 96 -15.92 10.77 -4.42
CA LEU A 96 -16.00 10.12 -5.73
C LEU A 96 -16.11 11.16 -6.86
N GLU A 97 -16.96 12.17 -6.71
CA GLU A 97 -17.08 13.28 -7.68
C GLU A 97 -15.79 14.09 -7.82
N CYS A 98 -15.05 14.30 -6.71
CA CYS A 98 -13.75 14.95 -6.77
C CYS A 98 -12.73 14.07 -7.50
N ALA A 99 -12.75 12.76 -7.28
CA ALA A 99 -11.84 11.81 -7.92
C ALA A 99 -11.98 11.82 -9.45
N GLU A 100 -13.19 11.92 -9.99
CA GLU A 100 -13.41 12.03 -11.45
C GLU A 100 -12.76 13.28 -12.06
N GLN A 101 -12.64 14.35 -11.27
CA GLN A 101 -12.15 15.66 -11.73
C GLN A 101 -10.64 15.81 -11.54
N ILE A 102 -10.03 15.10 -10.60
CA ILE A 102 -8.59 15.20 -10.34
C ILE A 102 -7.85 14.45 -11.47
N PRO A 103 -6.92 15.11 -12.20
CA PRO A 103 -6.14 14.44 -13.24
C PRO A 103 -5.48 13.16 -12.73
N TYR A 104 -5.50 12.08 -13.51
CA TYR A 104 -5.10 10.73 -13.07
C TYR A 104 -3.68 10.64 -12.51
N ALA A 105 -2.76 11.51 -12.97
CA ALA A 105 -1.38 11.56 -12.50
C ALA A 105 -1.18 12.41 -11.23
N HIS A 106 -2.23 13.09 -10.76
CA HIS A 106 -2.11 14.08 -9.70
C HIS A 106 -2.09 13.43 -8.30
N PRO A 107 -1.18 13.84 -7.40
CA PRO A 107 -1.03 13.21 -6.07
C PRO A 107 -2.22 13.40 -5.13
N SER A 108 -3.18 14.28 -5.47
CA SER A 108 -4.43 14.45 -4.70
C SER A 108 -5.27 13.18 -4.62
N HIS A 109 -5.14 12.25 -5.56
CA HIS A 109 -5.81 10.94 -5.45
C HIS A 109 -5.38 10.18 -4.19
N ILE A 110 -4.09 10.21 -3.85
CA ILE A 110 -3.55 9.61 -2.63
C ILE A 110 -4.09 10.33 -1.40
N LYS A 111 -4.12 11.68 -1.42
CA LYS A 111 -4.68 12.46 -0.30
C LYS A 111 -6.15 12.09 -0.04
N LEU A 112 -6.93 11.95 -1.10
CA LEU A 112 -8.35 11.64 -1.01
C LEU A 112 -8.61 10.22 -0.50
N ALA A 113 -7.84 9.24 -1.02
CA ALA A 113 -7.88 7.87 -0.53
C ALA A 113 -7.52 7.82 0.97
N ARG A 114 -6.46 8.53 1.39
CA ARG A 114 -6.09 8.62 2.82
C ARG A 114 -7.17 9.27 3.68
N LEU A 115 -7.84 10.30 3.18
CA LEU A 115 -8.94 10.96 3.90
C LEU A 115 -10.07 9.96 4.20
N LEU A 116 -10.52 9.19 3.20
CA LEU A 116 -11.53 8.15 3.39
C LEU A 116 -11.06 7.04 4.35
N TRP A 117 -9.78 6.67 4.30
CA TRP A 117 -9.17 5.69 5.20
C TRP A 117 -9.26 6.15 6.66
N VAL A 118 -8.94 7.43 6.92
CA VAL A 118 -8.97 8.04 8.24
C VAL A 118 -10.40 8.20 8.74
N ILE A 119 -11.31 8.68 7.89
CA ILE A 119 -12.73 8.85 8.24
C ILE A 119 -13.35 7.50 8.64
N GLY A 120 -13.12 6.46 7.84
CA GLY A 120 -13.65 5.13 8.11
C GLY A 120 -13.19 4.55 9.44
N ARG A 121 -11.97 4.88 9.89
CA ARG A 121 -11.38 4.42 11.16
C ARG A 121 -11.50 5.40 12.33
N SER A 122 -12.08 6.58 12.13
CA SER A 122 -12.16 7.61 13.17
C SER A 122 -13.04 7.14 14.34
N GLY A 123 -12.45 7.08 15.54
CA GLY A 123 -13.20 6.77 16.76
C GLY A 123 -14.34 7.76 17.03
N LYS A 124 -14.14 9.02 16.64
CA LYS A 124 -15.17 10.07 16.73
C LYS A 124 -16.36 9.78 15.83
N ARG A 125 -16.12 9.33 14.58
CA ARG A 125 -17.18 8.87 13.68
C ARG A 125 -17.95 7.72 14.29
N VAL A 126 -17.24 6.73 14.83
CA VAL A 126 -17.88 5.55 15.43
C VAL A 126 -18.78 5.95 16.59
N VAL A 127 -18.32 6.83 17.48
CA VAL A 127 -19.14 7.39 18.56
C VAL A 127 -20.36 8.14 17.99
N ASN A 128 -20.16 8.97 16.97
CA ASN A 128 -21.24 9.73 16.34
C ASN A 128 -22.28 8.84 15.66
N SER A 129 -21.89 7.67 15.15
CA SER A 129 -22.82 6.73 14.53
C SER A 129 -23.79 6.08 15.52
N GLY A 130 -23.57 6.22 16.84
CA GLY A 130 -24.36 5.56 17.88
C GLY A 130 -24.14 4.04 17.96
N ARG A 131 -23.29 3.46 17.10
CA ARG A 131 -22.95 2.04 17.13
C ARG A 131 -21.96 1.76 18.25
N LYS A 132 -22.27 0.75 19.06
CA LYS A 132 -21.41 0.30 20.17
C LYS A 132 -20.28 -0.61 19.72
N ASN A 133 -20.42 -1.23 18.55
CA ASN A 133 -19.47 -2.18 17.99
C ASN A 133 -18.57 -1.48 16.96
N ILE A 134 -17.31 -1.23 17.32
CA ILE A 134 -16.35 -0.49 16.50
C ILE A 134 -16.06 -1.20 15.16
N PRO A 135 -15.71 -2.50 15.11
CA PRO A 135 -15.48 -3.24 13.87
C PRO A 135 -16.67 -3.17 12.91
N GLU A 136 -17.88 -3.35 13.44
CA GLU A 136 -19.10 -3.27 12.65
C GLU A 136 -19.32 -1.86 12.09
N ALA A 137 -19.09 -0.81 12.89
CA ALA A 137 -19.21 0.57 12.44
C ALA A 137 -18.16 0.92 11.36
N ILE A 138 -16.95 0.36 11.44
CA ILE A 138 -15.91 0.49 10.41
C ILE A 138 -16.32 -0.27 9.15
N HIS A 139 -16.73 -1.53 9.30
CA HIS A 139 -17.15 -2.39 8.21
C HIS A 139 -18.33 -1.79 7.43
N CYS A 140 -19.38 -1.31 8.10
CA CYS A 140 -20.52 -0.70 7.42
C CYS A 140 -20.18 0.57 6.67
N PHE A 141 -19.21 1.38 7.14
CA PHE A 141 -18.76 2.54 6.37
C PHE A 141 -18.07 2.11 5.07
N TYR A 142 -17.16 1.13 5.16
CA TYR A 142 -16.46 0.63 3.99
C TYR A 142 -17.33 -0.23 3.06
N GLN A 143 -18.37 -0.87 3.59
CA GLN A 143 -19.39 -1.53 2.79
C GLN A 143 -20.17 -0.49 1.99
N GLN A 144 -20.69 0.56 2.63
CA GLN A 144 -21.40 1.64 1.95
C GLN A 144 -20.51 2.31 0.90
N LEU A 145 -19.24 2.59 1.24
CA LEU A 145 -18.30 3.14 0.27
C LEU A 145 -18.09 2.21 -0.93
N GLY A 146 -18.08 0.88 -0.74
CA GLY A 146 -18.00 -0.09 -1.83
C GLY A 146 -19.26 -0.11 -2.71
N GLU A 147 -20.44 0.03 -2.09
CA GLU A 147 -21.73 0.19 -2.80
C GLU A 147 -21.72 1.49 -3.62
N ASP A 148 -21.34 2.62 -3.00
CA ASP A 148 -21.26 3.93 -3.67
C ASP A 148 -20.22 3.93 -4.82
N ILE A 149 -19.09 3.24 -4.64
CA ILE A 149 -18.10 3.03 -5.72
C ILE A 149 -18.74 2.25 -6.87
N THR A 150 -19.49 1.19 -6.58
CA THR A 150 -20.13 0.36 -7.59
C THR A 150 -21.14 1.16 -8.41
N ASP A 151 -21.91 2.01 -7.74
CA ASP A 151 -22.88 2.91 -8.38
C ASP A 151 -22.21 4.02 -9.21
N ALA A 152 -20.99 4.43 -8.84
CA ALA A 152 -20.21 5.44 -9.55
C ALA A 152 -19.35 4.88 -10.70
N ILE A 153 -19.34 3.57 -10.93
CA ILE A 153 -18.61 2.98 -12.07
C ILE A 153 -19.27 3.48 -13.37
N MET A 154 -18.45 4.11 -14.20
CA MET A 154 -18.83 4.58 -15.53
C MET A 154 -18.02 3.86 -16.61
N ASP A 155 -18.59 3.76 -17.81
CA ASP A 155 -17.85 3.43 -19.02
C ASP A 155 -17.47 4.71 -19.76
N PRO A 156 -16.28 4.82 -20.36
CA PRO A 156 -15.86 6.03 -21.09
C PRO A 156 -16.65 6.28 -22.39
N GLY A 157 -17.57 5.38 -22.75
CA GLY A 157 -18.49 5.54 -23.88
C GLY A 157 -19.92 5.84 -23.45
N ASP A 158 -20.19 6.02 -22.15
CA ASP A 158 -21.51 6.42 -21.67
C ASP A 158 -21.76 7.90 -21.99
N ASP A 159 -23.01 8.26 -22.33
CA ASP A 159 -23.38 9.62 -22.76
C ASP A 159 -23.03 10.72 -21.73
N ASP A 160 -22.99 10.36 -20.44
CA ASP A 160 -22.74 11.27 -19.32
C ASP A 160 -21.27 11.20 -18.80
N ALA A 161 -20.42 10.36 -19.39
CA ALA A 161 -19.03 10.16 -18.97
C ALA A 161 -18.05 10.67 -20.02
N SER A 162 -17.04 11.44 -19.59
CA SER A 162 -15.92 11.76 -20.48
C SER A 162 -14.83 10.68 -20.36
N PRO A 163 -14.10 10.38 -21.46
CA PRO A 163 -12.97 9.45 -21.44
C PRO A 163 -11.93 9.79 -20.35
N GLU A 164 -11.69 11.08 -20.08
CA GLU A 164 -10.76 11.52 -19.04
C GLU A 164 -11.26 11.26 -17.62
N ARG A 165 -12.55 11.48 -17.35
CA ARG A 165 -13.15 11.17 -16.03
C ARG A 165 -13.00 9.71 -15.69
N PHE A 166 -13.20 8.83 -16.68
CA PHE A 166 -12.99 7.41 -16.53
C PHE A 166 -11.54 7.07 -16.10
N VAL A 167 -10.53 7.66 -16.75
CA VAL A 167 -9.12 7.43 -16.40
C VAL A 167 -8.79 7.98 -15.01
N ASN A 168 -9.26 9.19 -14.70
CA ASN A 168 -9.10 9.82 -13.39
C ASN A 168 -9.68 8.96 -12.27
N PHE A 169 -10.89 8.45 -12.46
CA PHE A 169 -11.57 7.61 -11.49
C PHE A 169 -10.84 6.26 -11.30
N ASN A 170 -10.37 5.62 -12.37
CA ASN A 170 -9.59 4.37 -12.26
C ASN A 170 -8.26 4.58 -11.51
N SER A 171 -7.60 5.74 -11.65
CA SER A 171 -6.43 6.10 -10.83
C SER A 171 -6.78 6.14 -9.33
N PHE A 172 -7.86 6.82 -8.99
CA PHE A 172 -8.36 6.86 -7.62
C PHE A 172 -8.68 5.46 -7.07
N LEU A 173 -9.38 4.62 -7.84
CA LEU A 173 -9.70 3.25 -7.44
C LEU A 173 -8.45 2.40 -7.22
N ALA A 174 -7.42 2.55 -8.06
CA ALA A 174 -6.14 1.88 -7.88
C ALA A 174 -5.46 2.30 -6.57
N HIS A 175 -5.50 3.58 -6.22
CA HIS A 175 -5.02 4.07 -4.93
C HIS A 175 -5.84 3.55 -3.74
N LEU A 176 -7.16 3.45 -3.89
CA LEU A 176 -8.04 2.84 -2.88
C LEU A 176 -7.69 1.36 -2.65
N MET A 177 -7.44 0.58 -3.70
CA MET A 177 -7.01 -0.81 -3.55
C MET A 177 -5.68 -0.91 -2.80
N ASN A 178 -4.73 -0.01 -3.08
CA ASN A 178 -3.43 0.04 -2.40
C ASN A 178 -3.49 0.61 -0.97
N SER A 179 -4.65 1.09 -0.49
CA SER A 179 -4.77 1.75 0.82
C SER A 179 -4.96 0.78 2.00
N GLY A 180 -5.22 -0.50 1.73
CA GLY A 180 -5.57 -1.48 2.77
C GLY A 180 -6.90 -1.20 3.49
N MET A 181 -7.80 -0.40 2.87
CA MET A 181 -9.18 -0.23 3.36
C MET A 181 -9.95 -1.55 3.35
N TRP A 182 -9.81 -2.32 2.27
CA TRP A 182 -10.41 -3.65 2.09
C TRP A 182 -9.33 -4.71 1.91
N VAL A 183 -9.75 -5.98 1.99
CA VAL A 183 -8.98 -7.05 1.36
C VAL A 183 -8.97 -6.74 -0.12
N ALA A 184 -7.78 -6.60 -0.73
CA ALA A 184 -7.67 -6.27 -2.13
C ALA A 184 -8.38 -7.34 -2.97
N THR A 185 -9.44 -6.94 -3.66
CA THR A 185 -10.12 -7.78 -4.63
C THR A 185 -9.69 -7.33 -6.03
N PRO A 186 -9.13 -8.23 -6.86
CA PRO A 186 -8.65 -7.84 -8.18
C PRO A 186 -9.79 -7.62 -9.19
N GLU A 187 -11.06 -7.68 -8.77
CA GLU A 187 -12.22 -7.74 -9.66
C GLU A 187 -12.33 -6.53 -10.59
N GLN A 188 -12.18 -5.31 -10.04
CA GLN A 188 -12.25 -4.10 -10.87
C GLN A 188 -11.05 -3.97 -11.80
N ALA A 189 -9.84 -4.23 -11.31
CA ALA A 189 -8.64 -4.27 -12.14
C ALA A 189 -8.76 -5.30 -13.27
N LEU A 190 -9.25 -6.50 -12.96
CA LEU A 190 -9.53 -7.57 -13.94
C LEU A 190 -10.56 -7.12 -14.97
N ARG A 191 -11.67 -6.53 -14.53
CA ARG A 191 -12.72 -6.03 -15.43
C ARG A 191 -12.16 -5.00 -16.39
N THR A 192 -11.41 -4.00 -15.89
CA THR A 192 -10.80 -2.96 -16.72
C THR A 192 -9.76 -3.54 -17.69
N MET A 193 -8.93 -4.49 -17.26
CA MET A 193 -7.97 -5.19 -18.13
C MET A 193 -8.64 -5.95 -19.28
N ARG A 194 -9.65 -6.77 -18.96
CA ARG A 194 -10.41 -7.52 -19.98
C ARG A 194 -11.10 -6.58 -20.96
N ARG A 195 -11.68 -5.51 -20.43
CA ARG A 195 -12.32 -4.49 -21.25
C ARG A 195 -11.32 -3.78 -22.16
N ALA A 196 -10.10 -3.52 -21.72
CA ALA A 196 -9.09 -2.89 -22.56
C ALA A 196 -8.56 -3.82 -23.67
N PHE A 197 -8.37 -5.12 -23.39
CA PHE A 197 -7.57 -5.99 -24.26
C PHE A 197 -8.25 -7.27 -24.77
N GLU A 198 -9.29 -7.76 -24.10
CA GLU A 198 -9.94 -9.04 -24.43
C GLU A 198 -11.28 -8.84 -25.16
N GLU A 199 -11.99 -7.75 -24.89
CA GLU A 199 -13.26 -7.43 -25.53
C GLU A 199 -13.05 -6.71 -26.88
N SER A 200 -13.80 -7.11 -27.91
CA SER A 200 -13.67 -6.51 -29.24
C SER A 200 -14.24 -5.09 -29.26
N ARG A 201 -13.39 -4.08 -29.48
CA ARG A 201 -13.76 -2.66 -29.52
C ARG A 201 -13.66 -2.00 -30.89
N GLY A 202 -13.64 -2.78 -31.97
CA GLY A 202 -13.44 -2.24 -33.33
C GLY A 202 -14.51 -1.26 -33.84
N LYS A 203 -15.53 -0.92 -33.03
CA LYS A 203 -16.56 0.08 -33.32
C LYS A 203 -16.48 1.31 -32.41
N ASP A 204 -15.67 1.27 -31.35
CA ASP A 204 -15.52 2.38 -30.41
C ASP A 204 -14.59 3.44 -31.02
N ASP A 205 -14.83 4.71 -30.68
CA ASP A 205 -13.92 5.79 -31.05
C ASP A 205 -12.53 5.60 -30.43
N THR A 206 -11.50 6.08 -31.12
CA THR A 206 -10.09 5.95 -30.69
C THR A 206 -9.84 6.54 -29.30
N GLU A 207 -10.56 7.60 -28.95
CA GLU A 207 -10.49 8.24 -27.63
C GLU A 207 -11.05 7.34 -26.51
N ILE A 208 -12.16 6.65 -26.77
CA ILE A 208 -12.77 5.69 -25.86
C ILE A 208 -11.84 4.49 -25.66
N GLN A 209 -11.26 3.98 -26.75
CA GLN A 209 -10.27 2.89 -26.69
C GLN A 209 -9.03 3.31 -25.88
N ALA A 210 -8.51 4.52 -26.12
CA ALA A 210 -7.38 5.05 -25.37
C ALA A 210 -7.70 5.18 -23.87
N ALA A 211 -8.89 5.63 -23.50
CA ALA A 211 -9.30 5.72 -22.09
C ALA A 211 -9.36 4.35 -21.41
N TRP A 212 -9.83 3.30 -22.08
CA TRP A 212 -9.77 1.94 -21.53
C TRP A 212 -8.35 1.47 -21.26
N VAL A 213 -7.43 1.67 -22.21
CA VAL A 213 -6.02 1.33 -22.03
C VAL A 213 -5.40 2.14 -20.89
N MET A 214 -5.64 3.45 -20.84
CA MET A 214 -5.10 4.32 -19.81
C MET A 214 -5.67 3.99 -18.42
N GLY A 215 -6.96 3.66 -18.31
CA GLY A 215 -7.59 3.20 -17.09
C GLY A 215 -7.00 1.87 -16.60
N ALA A 216 -6.80 0.91 -17.51
CA ALA A 216 -6.12 -0.35 -17.21
C ALA A 216 -4.68 -0.12 -16.72
N ALA A 217 -3.95 0.80 -17.36
CA ALA A 217 -2.60 1.15 -16.96
C ALA A 217 -2.55 1.73 -15.53
N GLN A 218 -3.55 2.51 -15.09
CA GLN A 218 -3.56 3.06 -13.72
C GLN A 218 -3.53 1.96 -12.64
N TRP A 219 -4.22 0.83 -12.87
CA TRP A 219 -4.18 -0.31 -11.95
C TRP A 219 -2.77 -0.88 -11.82
N ILE A 220 -2.01 -0.97 -12.90
CA ILE A 220 -0.61 -1.41 -12.86
C ILE A 220 0.27 -0.38 -12.16
N LEU A 221 0.15 0.88 -12.54
CA LEU A 221 1.05 1.93 -12.07
C LEU A 221 0.93 2.17 -10.57
N TRP A 222 -0.30 2.15 -10.04
CA TRP A 222 -0.56 2.51 -8.64
C TRP A 222 -0.81 1.33 -7.71
N SER A 223 -1.13 0.17 -8.26
CA SER A 223 -1.43 -1.03 -7.45
C SER A 223 -0.98 -2.34 -8.10
N GLY A 224 -0.04 -2.28 -9.06
CA GLY A 224 0.40 -3.44 -9.84
C GLY A 224 0.98 -4.57 -9.00
N GLN A 225 1.70 -4.25 -7.91
CA GLN A 225 2.23 -5.27 -6.99
C GLN A 225 1.08 -6.00 -6.29
N VAL A 226 0.18 -5.28 -5.61
CA VAL A 226 -1.00 -5.84 -4.95
C VAL A 226 -1.87 -6.62 -5.94
N PHE A 227 -1.98 -6.13 -7.17
CA PHE A 227 -2.72 -6.79 -8.24
C PHE A 227 -2.06 -8.12 -8.65
N LEU A 228 -0.75 -8.12 -8.94
CA LEU A 228 -0.02 -9.34 -9.29
C LEU A 228 -0.02 -10.36 -8.14
N GLU A 229 0.17 -9.91 -6.90
CA GLU A 229 0.02 -10.76 -5.72
C GLU A 229 -1.37 -11.38 -5.64
N SER A 230 -2.42 -10.60 -5.87
CA SER A 230 -3.81 -11.08 -5.86
C SER A 230 -4.08 -12.10 -6.96
N LEU A 231 -3.46 -11.93 -8.13
CA LEU A 231 -3.50 -12.87 -9.25
C LEU A 231 -2.76 -14.17 -8.93
N LEU A 232 -1.58 -14.09 -8.32
CA LEU A 232 -0.78 -15.26 -7.96
C LEU A 232 -1.35 -16.05 -6.79
N CYS A 233 -2.04 -15.36 -5.88
CA CYS A 233 -2.59 -15.93 -4.64
C CYS A 233 -4.08 -16.25 -4.72
N GLN A 234 -4.63 -16.52 -5.92
CA GLN A 234 -6.07 -16.57 -6.17
C GLN A 234 -6.90 -17.12 -5.00
N TYR A 235 -7.84 -16.25 -4.60
CA TYR A 235 -8.89 -16.44 -3.62
C TYR A 235 -9.66 -17.73 -3.93
N ASN A 236 -9.74 -18.68 -2.99
CA ASN A 236 -10.58 -19.88 -3.08
C ASN A 236 -12.08 -19.49 -3.04
N SER A 237 -12.59 -18.81 -4.06
CA SER A 237 -14.04 -18.59 -4.21
C SER A 237 -14.69 -19.82 -4.86
N GLY A 238 -14.54 -21.00 -4.25
CA GLY A 238 -15.38 -22.20 -4.44
C GLY A 238 -15.61 -22.78 -5.84
N ASN A 239 -15.17 -22.14 -6.93
CA ASN A 239 -15.47 -22.52 -8.29
C ASN A 239 -14.18 -22.63 -9.09
N ALA A 240 -13.85 -23.89 -9.42
CA ALA A 240 -12.92 -24.37 -10.43
C ALA A 240 -11.50 -23.77 -10.39
N ILE A 241 -10.57 -24.63 -9.97
CA ILE A 241 -9.14 -24.71 -10.35
C ILE A 241 -8.83 -23.81 -11.56
N SER A 242 -8.48 -22.55 -11.29
CA SER A 242 -7.81 -21.71 -12.27
C SER A 242 -6.33 -22.00 -12.09
N ASP A 243 -5.77 -22.72 -13.05
CA ASP A 243 -4.36 -23.03 -13.13
C ASP A 243 -3.54 -21.74 -13.00
N ARG A 244 -2.63 -21.68 -12.02
CA ARG A 244 -1.69 -20.56 -11.80
C ARG A 244 -0.95 -20.19 -13.10
N THR A 245 -0.70 -21.19 -13.95
CA THR A 245 -0.12 -21.03 -15.28
C THR A 245 -0.99 -20.12 -16.14
N GLY A 246 -2.31 -20.32 -16.16
CA GLY A 246 -3.25 -19.49 -16.92
C GLY A 246 -3.32 -18.04 -16.42
N THR A 247 -3.12 -17.78 -15.13
CA THR A 247 -3.09 -16.41 -14.62
C THR A 247 -1.83 -15.66 -15.02
N LEU A 248 -0.67 -16.34 -15.01
CA LEU A 248 0.58 -15.73 -15.45
C LEU A 248 0.65 -15.54 -16.97
N GLU A 249 0.07 -16.47 -17.73
CA GLU A 249 -0.12 -16.30 -19.18
C GLU A 249 -0.97 -15.07 -19.49
N LYS A 250 -2.04 -14.82 -18.72
CA LYS A 250 -2.84 -13.60 -18.84
C LYS A 250 -2.07 -12.34 -18.51
N TRP A 251 -1.31 -12.35 -17.42
CA TRP A 251 -0.43 -11.22 -17.07
C TRP A 251 0.53 -10.88 -18.20
N ASN A 252 1.19 -11.89 -18.77
CA ASN A 252 2.09 -11.73 -19.91
C ASN A 252 1.35 -11.22 -21.15
N THR A 253 0.15 -11.74 -21.43
CA THR A 253 -0.69 -11.28 -22.54
C THR A 253 -1.00 -9.79 -22.41
N TRP A 254 -1.47 -9.32 -21.25
CA TRP A 254 -1.77 -7.90 -21.05
C TRP A 254 -0.53 -7.01 -21.15
N LYS A 255 0.62 -7.47 -20.61
CA LYS A 255 1.90 -6.76 -20.74
C LYS A 255 2.28 -6.59 -22.22
N ASP A 256 2.13 -7.63 -23.03
CA ASP A 256 2.41 -7.57 -24.47
C ASP A 256 1.44 -6.63 -25.20
N GLU A 257 0.16 -6.60 -24.81
CA GLU A 257 -0.81 -5.65 -25.38
C GLU A 257 -0.48 -4.20 -25.02
N PHE A 258 -0.05 -3.91 -23.80
CA PHE A 258 0.47 -2.56 -23.46
C PHE A 258 1.67 -2.18 -24.32
N TRP A 259 2.58 -3.12 -24.60
CA TRP A 259 3.70 -2.88 -25.51
C TRP A 259 3.24 -2.56 -26.93
N LYS A 260 2.27 -3.31 -27.45
CA LYS A 260 1.68 -3.05 -28.77
C LYS A 260 1.07 -1.65 -28.83
N VAL A 261 0.23 -1.27 -27.87
CA VAL A 261 -0.36 0.07 -27.82
C VAL A 261 0.71 1.15 -27.77
N SER A 262 1.80 0.95 -27.01
CA SER A 262 2.88 1.94 -26.92
C SER A 262 3.65 2.20 -28.23
N GLN A 263 3.49 1.30 -29.22
CA GLN A 263 4.13 1.33 -30.53
C GLN A 263 3.14 1.63 -31.66
N ASP A 264 1.84 1.65 -31.37
CA ASP A 264 0.79 1.87 -32.37
C ASP A 264 0.57 3.37 -32.59
N ASP A 265 0.73 3.81 -33.84
CA ASP A 265 0.54 5.19 -34.25
C ASP A 265 -0.94 5.63 -34.28
N SER A 266 -1.88 4.69 -34.12
CA SER A 266 -3.31 5.00 -34.01
C SER A 266 -3.69 5.65 -32.67
N HIS A 267 -2.83 5.57 -31.66
CA HIS A 267 -3.07 6.09 -30.31
C HIS A 267 -2.33 7.42 -30.08
N GLY A 268 -2.90 8.28 -29.24
CA GLY A 268 -2.26 9.53 -28.81
C GLY A 268 -0.98 9.28 -27.99
N GLU A 269 -0.03 10.23 -28.04
CA GLU A 269 1.27 10.12 -27.36
C GLU A 269 1.16 9.92 -25.84
N GLU A 270 0.14 10.51 -25.21
CA GLU A 270 -0.13 10.32 -23.78
C GLU A 270 -0.48 8.85 -23.47
N CYS A 271 -1.41 8.27 -24.22
CA CYS A 271 -1.80 6.87 -24.08
C CYS A 271 -0.60 5.93 -24.34
N LYS A 272 0.17 6.19 -25.40
CA LYS A 272 1.39 5.44 -25.72
C LYS A 272 2.41 5.50 -24.58
N GLY A 273 2.61 6.68 -24.00
CA GLY A 273 3.51 6.90 -22.87
C GLY A 273 3.07 6.18 -21.60
N VAL A 274 1.77 6.24 -21.28
CA VAL A 274 1.17 5.57 -20.11
C VAL A 274 1.22 4.04 -20.26
N ALA A 275 0.86 3.52 -21.45
CA ALA A 275 0.94 2.09 -21.77
C ALA A 275 2.38 1.55 -21.63
N ARG A 276 3.36 2.30 -22.17
CA ARG A 276 4.78 1.98 -22.02
C ARG A 276 5.20 1.86 -20.55
N LYS A 277 4.82 2.86 -19.73
CA LYS A 277 5.14 2.86 -18.30
C LYS A 277 4.54 1.64 -17.60
N ALA A 278 3.28 1.30 -17.90
CA ALA A 278 2.63 0.12 -17.32
C ALA A 278 3.36 -1.17 -17.71
N ALA A 279 3.69 -1.37 -19.00
CA ALA A 279 4.40 -2.56 -19.46
C ALA A 279 5.78 -2.71 -18.78
N CYS A 280 6.54 -1.62 -18.63
CA CYS A 280 7.80 -1.61 -17.87
C CYS A 280 7.61 -2.04 -16.41
N VAL A 281 6.59 -1.51 -15.72
CA VAL A 281 6.28 -1.89 -14.34
C VAL A 281 5.89 -3.36 -14.26
N MET A 282 5.09 -3.87 -15.19
CA MET A 282 4.72 -5.28 -15.22
C MET A 282 5.93 -6.19 -15.39
N GLU A 283 6.86 -5.83 -16.28
CA GLU A 283 8.10 -6.59 -16.49
C GLU A 283 9.00 -6.56 -15.26
N ALA A 284 9.12 -5.39 -14.60
CA ALA A 284 9.89 -5.26 -13.37
C ALA A 284 9.31 -6.09 -12.22
N LEU A 285 7.99 -6.06 -12.04
CA LEU A 285 7.28 -6.86 -11.04
C LEU A 285 7.42 -8.35 -11.32
N GLU A 286 7.28 -8.78 -12.57
CA GLU A 286 7.43 -10.18 -12.97
C GLU A 286 8.84 -10.71 -12.68
N LYS A 287 9.88 -9.96 -13.08
CA LYS A 287 11.28 -10.29 -12.81
C LYS A 287 11.60 -10.29 -11.32
N GLY A 288 10.98 -9.39 -10.55
CA GLY A 288 11.15 -9.31 -9.10
C GLY A 288 10.42 -10.40 -8.32
N MET A 289 9.35 -10.98 -8.89
CA MET A 289 8.46 -11.89 -8.16
C MET A 289 8.47 -13.36 -8.64
N LEU A 290 9.12 -13.68 -9.78
CA LEU A 290 9.10 -15.04 -10.37
C LEU A 290 10.51 -15.59 -10.67
N LEU A 291 11.05 -16.45 -9.79
CA LEU A 291 12.23 -17.30 -10.03
C LEU A 291 11.99 -18.77 -9.59
N PRO A 292 12.76 -19.76 -10.12
CA PRO A 292 12.35 -21.18 -10.19
C PRO A 292 12.69 -22.06 -8.97
N LYS A 293 11.93 -23.16 -8.88
CA LYS A 293 11.82 -24.17 -7.81
C LYS A 293 13.05 -25.08 -7.60
N PRO A 294 13.27 -25.54 -6.36
CA PRO A 294 13.70 -26.90 -6.05
C PRO A 294 12.64 -27.68 -5.25
N THR A 295 12.58 -28.99 -5.47
CA THR A 295 11.75 -29.99 -4.77
C THR A 295 12.58 -30.80 -3.77
N LEU A 296 12.04 -31.19 -2.60
CA LEU A 296 11.77 -32.58 -2.17
C LEU A 296 11.55 -32.77 -0.63
N HIS A 297 10.51 -33.58 -0.30
CA HIS A 297 10.22 -34.55 0.81
C HIS A 297 10.42 -34.32 2.34
N ASP A 298 9.45 -34.90 3.06
CA ASP A 298 9.20 -34.98 4.53
C ASP A 298 10.18 -35.85 5.33
N ILE A 299 10.45 -35.46 6.60
CA ILE A 299 11.13 -36.28 7.65
C ILE A 299 10.59 -35.95 9.06
N ASP A 300 10.61 -36.97 9.94
CA ASP A 300 10.26 -37.01 11.38
C ASP A 300 10.96 -35.96 12.28
N VAL A 301 10.33 -35.70 13.45
CA VAL A 301 10.78 -34.76 14.50
C VAL A 301 12.19 -35.14 15.04
N PRO A 302 13.22 -34.30 14.84
CA PRO A 302 14.56 -34.54 15.39
C PRO A 302 14.61 -34.38 16.90
N GLU A 303 15.46 -35.18 17.53
CA GLU A 303 15.73 -35.15 18.98
C GLU A 303 16.41 -33.82 19.35
N GLY A 304 15.81 -33.02 20.24
CA GLY A 304 16.38 -31.77 20.76
C GLY A 304 15.62 -30.47 20.46
N TYR A 305 14.56 -30.51 19.64
CA TYR A 305 13.72 -29.33 19.35
C TYR A 305 12.53 -29.21 20.32
N ASP A 306 12.14 -27.97 20.65
CA ASP A 306 10.88 -27.73 21.36
C ASP A 306 9.68 -28.22 20.53
N SER A 307 8.74 -28.92 21.17
CA SER A 307 7.64 -29.58 20.46
C SER A 307 6.68 -28.59 19.80
N ILE A 308 6.53 -27.38 20.34
CA ILE A 308 5.68 -26.32 19.76
C ILE A 308 6.42 -25.68 18.60
N ASP A 309 7.68 -25.28 18.78
CA ASP A 309 8.48 -24.64 17.73
C ASP A 309 8.63 -25.56 16.52
N TYR A 310 8.90 -26.85 16.74
CA TYR A 310 8.98 -27.82 15.65
C TYR A 310 7.65 -28.01 14.92
N LYS A 311 6.51 -28.03 15.63
CA LYS A 311 5.19 -28.13 14.99
C LYS A 311 4.83 -26.88 14.21
N ILE A 312 5.18 -25.69 14.71
CA ILE A 312 5.05 -24.44 13.96
C ILE A 312 5.92 -24.52 12.70
N PHE A 313 7.18 -24.90 12.86
CA PHE A 313 8.12 -25.10 11.75
C PHE A 313 7.58 -26.09 10.71
N LEU A 314 6.98 -27.21 11.09
CA LEU A 314 6.39 -28.15 10.14
C LEU A 314 5.25 -27.52 9.33
N VAL A 315 4.33 -26.81 10.00
CA VAL A 315 3.23 -26.12 9.30
C VAL A 315 3.78 -25.06 8.36
N LEU A 316 4.74 -24.26 8.81
CA LEU A 316 5.37 -23.22 8.00
C LEU A 316 6.19 -23.81 6.86
N SER A 317 7.00 -24.83 7.09
CA SER A 317 7.78 -25.52 6.07
C SER A 317 6.88 -26.01 4.96
N HIS A 318 5.77 -26.69 5.29
CA HIS A 318 4.78 -27.12 4.31
C HIS A 318 4.10 -25.94 3.59
N PHE A 319 3.67 -24.90 4.30
CA PHE A 319 3.00 -23.72 3.74
C PHE A 319 3.90 -22.90 2.80
N LEU A 320 5.14 -22.72 3.20
CA LEU A 320 6.13 -21.90 2.52
C LEU A 320 6.66 -22.58 1.26
N GLN A 321 6.43 -23.88 1.07
CA GLN A 321 6.77 -24.55 -0.19
C GLN A 321 6.03 -23.91 -1.38
N PRO A 322 6.68 -23.76 -2.55
CA PRO A 322 6.07 -23.14 -3.72
C PRO A 322 4.85 -23.87 -4.28
N ASP A 323 4.77 -25.19 -4.09
CA ASP A 323 3.70 -26.09 -4.55
C ASP A 323 2.66 -26.41 -3.47
N SER A 324 2.83 -25.84 -2.27
CA SER A 324 1.86 -25.99 -1.19
C SER A 324 0.47 -25.57 -1.65
N THR A 325 -0.49 -26.47 -1.52
CA THR A 325 -1.92 -26.18 -1.71
C THR A 325 -2.56 -25.59 -0.46
N LEU A 326 -1.80 -25.50 0.65
CA LEU A 326 -2.29 -24.97 1.91
C LEU A 326 -2.50 -23.46 1.80
N SER A 327 -3.73 -23.00 2.03
CA SER A 327 -4.03 -21.57 1.98
C SER A 327 -3.40 -20.83 3.16
N SER A 328 -3.18 -19.52 3.03
CA SER A 328 -2.64 -18.72 4.13
C SER A 328 -3.55 -18.67 5.36
N ILE A 329 -4.86 -18.84 5.17
CA ILE A 329 -5.83 -18.90 6.28
C ILE A 329 -5.70 -20.24 6.98
N ASP A 330 -5.72 -21.34 6.24
CA ASP A 330 -5.59 -22.69 6.81
C ASP A 330 -4.24 -22.86 7.52
N ALA A 331 -3.16 -22.31 6.93
CA ALA A 331 -1.84 -22.29 7.57
C ALA A 331 -1.86 -21.49 8.88
N ALA A 332 -2.50 -20.31 8.91
CA ALA A 332 -2.65 -19.53 10.12
C ALA A 332 -3.47 -20.29 11.19
N GLU A 333 -4.57 -20.93 10.80
CA GLU A 333 -5.37 -21.76 11.69
C GLU A 333 -4.58 -22.96 12.24
N HIS A 334 -3.81 -23.64 11.39
CA HIS A 334 -2.97 -24.77 11.77
C HIS A 334 -1.88 -24.36 12.74
N VAL A 335 -1.14 -23.28 12.44
CA VAL A 335 -0.11 -22.71 13.33
C VAL A 335 -0.70 -22.40 14.69
N ILE A 336 -1.90 -21.80 14.72
CA ILE A 336 -2.54 -21.41 15.98
C ILE A 336 -3.07 -22.62 16.73
N GLY A 337 -3.51 -23.65 16.01
CA GLY A 337 -3.89 -24.95 16.57
C GLY A 337 -2.73 -25.70 17.25
N VAL A 338 -1.47 -25.33 16.99
CA VAL A 338 -0.30 -25.90 17.67
C VAL A 338 -0.23 -25.48 19.14
N PHE A 339 -0.66 -24.26 19.47
CA PHE A 339 -0.52 -23.72 20.82
C PHE A 339 -1.48 -24.39 21.80
N PRO A 340 -1.02 -24.81 23.00
CA PRO A 340 -1.91 -25.33 24.03
C PRO A 340 -2.89 -24.22 24.45
N TYR A 341 -4.16 -24.60 24.63
CA TYR A 341 -5.36 -23.78 24.86
C TYR A 341 -5.32 -22.72 26.00
N LYS A 342 -4.17 -22.39 26.58
CA LYS A 342 -4.07 -21.57 27.79
C LYS A 342 -3.28 -20.27 27.67
N TYR A 343 -2.43 -20.06 26.66
CA TYR A 343 -1.66 -18.80 26.54
C TYR A 343 -1.16 -18.60 25.10
N PRO A 344 -1.82 -17.77 24.25
CA PRO A 344 -1.28 -17.41 22.96
C PRO A 344 -0.38 -16.18 23.14
N ASP A 345 0.69 -16.30 23.93
CA ASP A 345 1.80 -15.38 23.71
C ASP A 345 2.48 -15.85 22.42
N LEU A 346 1.97 -15.35 21.29
CA LEU A 346 2.44 -15.69 19.95
C LEU A 346 3.88 -15.22 19.69
N ARG A 347 4.60 -14.72 20.71
CA ARG A 347 6.06 -14.52 20.68
C ARG A 347 6.81 -15.73 20.12
N GLN A 348 6.43 -16.95 20.48
CA GLN A 348 7.07 -18.16 19.92
C GLN A 348 6.86 -18.26 18.41
N LEU A 349 5.64 -17.99 17.93
CA LEU A 349 5.38 -17.91 16.49
C LEU A 349 6.22 -16.81 15.84
N ILE A 350 6.26 -15.62 16.44
CA ILE A 350 7.07 -14.50 15.93
C ILE A 350 8.54 -14.92 15.85
N SER A 351 9.07 -15.52 16.91
CA SER A 351 10.44 -16.06 16.99
C SER A 351 10.73 -17.02 15.83
N VAL A 352 9.90 -18.06 15.67
CA VAL A 352 10.07 -19.07 14.61
C VAL A 352 9.95 -18.43 13.23
N CYS A 353 9.05 -17.46 13.04
CA CYS A 353 8.95 -16.74 11.76
C CYS A 353 10.21 -15.93 11.46
N PHE A 354 10.80 -15.23 12.44
CA PHE A 354 12.05 -14.49 12.23
C PHE A 354 13.22 -15.44 11.90
N GLU A 355 13.35 -16.54 12.63
CA GLU A 355 14.39 -17.55 12.36
C GLU A 355 14.26 -18.20 10.98
N ILE A 356 13.03 -18.48 10.54
CA ILE A 356 12.77 -19.00 9.19
C ILE A 356 13.04 -17.92 8.14
N ALA A 357 12.64 -16.67 8.40
CA ALA A 357 12.84 -15.57 7.46
C ALA A 357 14.33 -15.33 7.15
N GLU A 358 15.21 -15.48 8.14
CA GLU A 358 16.66 -15.37 7.93
C GLU A 358 17.23 -16.47 7.02
N GLN A 359 16.58 -17.63 6.96
CA GLN A 359 16.99 -18.77 6.13
C GLN A 359 16.41 -18.72 4.71
N ILE A 360 15.33 -17.96 4.51
CA ILE A 360 14.72 -17.80 3.19
C ILE A 360 15.51 -16.74 2.42
N PRO A 361 16.06 -17.06 1.23
CA PRO A 361 16.75 -16.06 0.40
C PRO A 361 15.89 -14.81 0.20
N TYR A 362 16.48 -13.62 0.28
CA TYR A 362 15.79 -12.33 0.26
C TYR A 362 14.87 -12.12 -0.96
N GLN A 363 15.15 -12.79 -2.07
CA GLN A 363 14.37 -12.74 -3.31
C GLN A 363 13.30 -13.85 -3.43
N HIS A 364 13.23 -14.78 -2.48
CA HIS A 364 12.35 -15.93 -2.56
C HIS A 364 10.91 -15.57 -2.14
N PRO A 365 9.87 -15.99 -2.90
CA PRO A 365 8.48 -15.59 -2.64
C PRO A 365 7.92 -16.09 -1.29
N SER A 366 8.59 -17.04 -0.65
CA SER A 366 8.22 -17.48 0.71
C SER A 366 8.37 -16.39 1.76
N GLN A 367 9.22 -15.37 1.54
CA GLN A 367 9.26 -14.18 2.40
C GLN A 367 7.87 -13.52 2.47
N ILE A 368 7.25 -13.29 1.31
CA ILE A 368 5.92 -12.68 1.20
C ILE A 368 4.85 -13.58 1.83
N LYS A 369 4.91 -14.89 1.58
CA LYS A 369 3.99 -15.86 2.19
C LYS A 369 4.04 -15.79 3.72
N LEU A 370 5.24 -15.74 4.29
CA LEU A 370 5.46 -15.70 5.74
C LEU A 370 4.94 -14.41 6.36
N VAL A 371 5.22 -13.26 5.72
CA VAL A 371 4.69 -11.95 6.14
C VAL A 371 3.17 -11.95 6.11
N ARG A 372 2.56 -12.48 5.04
CA ARG A 372 1.10 -12.58 4.91
C ARG A 372 0.48 -13.47 5.98
N LEU A 373 1.13 -14.57 6.36
CA LEU A 373 0.68 -15.40 7.46
C LEU A 373 0.65 -14.59 8.78
N LEU A 374 1.73 -13.90 9.12
CA LEU A 374 1.77 -13.04 10.31
C LEU A 374 0.70 -11.94 10.27
N TRP A 375 0.46 -11.37 9.10
CA TRP A 375 -0.61 -10.41 8.90
C TRP A 375 -1.99 -11.02 9.17
N ILE A 376 -2.30 -12.21 8.63
CA ILE A 376 -3.58 -12.90 8.85
C ILE A 376 -3.75 -13.26 10.33
N VAL A 377 -2.71 -13.82 10.95
CA VAL A 377 -2.69 -14.17 12.38
C VAL A 377 -2.98 -12.94 13.23
N GLY A 378 -2.30 -11.82 12.96
CA GLY A 378 -2.48 -10.56 13.69
C GLY A 378 -3.87 -9.92 13.51
N ARG A 379 -4.60 -10.21 12.43
CA ARG A 379 -5.95 -9.66 12.19
C ARG A 379 -7.10 -10.59 12.59
N SER A 380 -6.82 -11.86 12.90
CA SER A 380 -7.87 -12.82 13.18
C SER A 380 -8.38 -12.71 14.63
N ALA A 381 -9.54 -12.07 14.76
CA ALA A 381 -10.25 -11.90 16.03
C ALA A 381 -10.55 -13.25 16.71
N MET A 382 -10.85 -14.30 15.92
CA MET A 382 -11.18 -15.62 16.45
C MET A 382 -10.06 -16.24 17.30
N HIS A 383 -8.80 -15.94 16.98
CA HIS A 383 -7.64 -16.47 17.72
C HIS A 383 -7.43 -15.73 19.04
N PHE A 384 -7.74 -14.44 19.06
CA PHE A 384 -7.68 -13.63 20.26
C PHE A 384 -8.93 -13.75 21.15
N GLU A 385 -9.94 -14.54 20.77
CA GLU A 385 -11.22 -14.68 21.49
C GLU A 385 -11.39 -16.01 22.25
N LYS A 386 -10.65 -17.09 21.92
CA LYS A 386 -10.73 -18.37 22.64
C LYS A 386 -9.77 -18.45 23.85
N PRO A 387 -10.18 -18.96 25.04
CA PRO A 387 -11.53 -19.05 25.60
C PRO A 387 -11.56 -18.54 27.06
N TYR A 388 -12.02 -17.31 27.35
CA TYR A 388 -12.42 -16.98 28.74
C TYR A 388 -13.46 -15.87 28.92
N GLN A 389 -14.18 -15.43 27.88
CA GLN A 389 -15.35 -14.59 28.11
C GLN A 389 -16.51 -15.09 27.26
N LYS A 390 -17.59 -15.54 27.93
CA LYS A 390 -18.93 -15.49 27.33
C LYS A 390 -19.15 -14.02 26.99
N ASN A 391 -19.06 -13.67 25.71
CA ASN A 391 -19.01 -12.30 25.18
C ASN A 391 -17.73 -11.53 25.54
N PRO A 392 -16.59 -11.78 24.85
CA PRO A 392 -15.49 -10.83 24.91
C PRO A 392 -15.99 -9.49 24.34
N SER A 393 -15.85 -8.41 25.11
CA SER A 393 -16.14 -7.09 24.56
C SER A 393 -15.13 -6.78 23.45
N ALA A 394 -15.54 -6.09 22.39
CA ALA A 394 -14.66 -5.69 21.29
C ALA A 394 -13.37 -5.00 21.77
N SER A 395 -13.36 -4.37 22.96
CA SER A 395 -12.15 -3.79 23.57
C SER A 395 -11.03 -4.79 23.88
N VAL A 396 -11.35 -6.05 24.19
CA VAL A 396 -10.36 -7.08 24.56
C VAL A 396 -9.64 -7.64 23.34
N SER A 397 -10.35 -7.84 22.22
CA SER A 397 -9.75 -8.32 20.97
C SER A 397 -8.86 -7.26 20.32
N HIS A 398 -9.25 -5.97 20.31
CA HIS A 398 -8.37 -4.89 19.85
C HIS A 398 -7.09 -4.77 20.69
N HIS A 399 -7.19 -4.95 22.01
CA HIS A 399 -6.01 -4.90 22.86
C HIS A 399 -5.03 -6.02 22.53
N ARG A 400 -5.52 -7.23 22.26
CA ARG A 400 -4.68 -8.39 21.90
C ARG A 400 -4.08 -8.28 20.50
N ILE A 401 -4.82 -7.75 19.53
CA ILE A 401 -4.29 -7.43 18.19
C ILE A 401 -3.17 -6.38 18.31
N SER A 402 -3.42 -5.33 19.09
CA SER A 402 -2.42 -4.30 19.36
C SER A 402 -1.20 -4.88 20.07
N GLU A 403 -1.39 -5.76 21.06
CA GLU A 403 -0.30 -6.42 21.78
C GLU A 403 0.51 -7.33 20.84
N PHE A 404 -0.13 -8.09 19.94
CA PHE A 404 0.57 -8.91 18.96
C PHE A 404 1.47 -8.08 18.05
N TYR A 405 0.95 -6.99 17.48
CA TYR A 405 1.75 -6.12 16.61
C TYR A 405 2.78 -5.28 17.38
N GLU A 406 2.54 -4.97 18.66
CA GLU A 406 3.55 -4.38 19.55
C GLU A 406 4.70 -5.35 19.76
N ARG A 407 4.42 -6.63 20.06
CA ARG A 407 5.44 -7.68 20.18
C ARG A 407 6.17 -7.95 18.88
N LEU A 408 5.45 -7.90 17.76
CA LEU A 408 6.04 -8.02 16.44
C LEU A 408 7.02 -6.86 16.17
N SER A 409 6.66 -5.65 16.58
CA SER A 409 7.54 -4.48 16.51
C SER A 409 8.71 -4.58 17.49
N GLU A 410 8.53 -5.10 18.70
CA GLU A 410 9.62 -5.36 19.66
C GLU A 410 10.61 -6.38 19.08
N ALA A 411 10.12 -7.45 18.46
CA ALA A 411 10.96 -8.45 17.81
C ALA A 411 11.87 -7.86 16.72
N THR A 412 11.44 -6.81 16.00
CA THR A 412 12.34 -6.14 15.03
C THR A 412 13.59 -5.53 15.67
N ILE A 413 13.54 -5.22 16.97
CA ILE A 413 14.67 -4.70 17.75
C ILE A 413 15.45 -5.87 18.35
N ASP A 414 14.77 -6.88 18.88
CA ASP A 414 15.43 -8.04 19.50
C ASP A 414 16.21 -8.89 18.49
N TYR A 415 15.77 -8.92 17.23
CA TYR A 415 16.43 -9.57 16.10
C TYR A 415 17.29 -8.61 15.26
N GLU A 416 17.72 -7.47 15.84
CA GLU A 416 18.65 -6.56 15.18
C GLU A 416 19.97 -7.28 14.91
N PHE A 417 20.22 -7.51 13.63
CA PHE A 417 21.26 -8.40 13.15
C PHE A 417 22.43 -7.58 12.63
N ASP A 418 23.62 -7.76 13.20
CA ASP A 418 24.86 -7.14 12.72
C ASP A 418 25.65 -8.17 11.91
N PRO A 419 25.79 -8.02 10.58
CA PRO A 419 26.58 -8.95 9.76
C PRO A 419 28.05 -8.99 10.19
N GLY A 420 28.57 -7.95 10.87
CA GLY A 420 29.93 -7.92 11.39
C GLY A 420 30.14 -8.64 12.74
N ALA A 421 29.07 -9.15 13.37
CA ALA A 421 29.15 -9.80 14.67
C ALA A 421 29.36 -11.33 14.58
N GLY A 422 30.62 -11.79 14.61
CA GLY A 422 30.98 -13.20 14.83
C GLY A 422 30.84 -14.14 13.61
N ASP A 423 30.72 -15.45 13.86
CA ASP A 423 30.67 -16.55 12.84
C ASP A 423 29.30 -16.64 12.11
N VAL A 424 28.68 -15.51 11.82
CA VAL A 424 27.32 -15.48 11.29
C VAL A 424 27.34 -15.16 9.80
N ASP A 425 26.64 -15.97 9.01
CA ASP A 425 26.53 -15.81 7.55
C ASP A 425 25.91 -14.43 7.20
N PRO A 426 26.64 -13.55 6.48
CA PRO A 426 26.15 -12.24 6.08
C PRO A 426 24.89 -12.28 5.21
N ALA A 427 24.61 -13.40 4.52
CA ALA A 427 23.39 -13.56 3.75
C ALA A 427 22.12 -13.52 4.62
N ARG A 428 22.20 -14.01 5.88
CA ARG A 428 21.07 -13.97 6.82
C ARG A 428 20.66 -12.55 7.17
N TYR A 429 21.62 -11.62 7.23
CA TYR A 429 21.33 -10.20 7.40
C TYR A 429 20.45 -9.68 6.26
N VAL A 430 20.85 -9.95 5.01
CA VAL A 430 20.12 -9.50 3.82
C VAL A 430 18.70 -10.08 3.79
N ASN A 431 18.56 -11.37 4.12
CA ASN A 431 17.28 -12.05 4.22
C ASN A 431 16.37 -11.43 5.29
N SER A 432 16.92 -11.12 6.47
CA SER A 432 16.22 -10.42 7.55
C SER A 432 15.74 -9.04 7.11
N GLN A 433 16.58 -8.24 6.44
CA GLN A 433 16.18 -6.92 5.95
C GLN A 433 15.06 -6.99 4.90
N ALA A 434 15.07 -7.98 4.01
CA ALA A 434 13.96 -8.22 3.08
C ALA A 434 12.66 -8.54 3.83
N PHE A 435 12.70 -9.44 4.81
CA PHE A 435 11.54 -9.77 5.62
C PHE A 435 10.98 -8.54 6.35
N LEU A 436 11.83 -7.77 7.02
CA LEU A 436 11.44 -6.56 7.75
C LEU A 436 10.83 -5.49 6.83
N SER A 437 11.41 -5.29 5.65
CA SER A 437 10.86 -4.36 4.66
C SER A 437 9.47 -4.81 4.17
N LEU A 438 9.28 -6.09 3.88
CA LEU A 438 7.98 -6.64 3.50
C LEU A 438 6.94 -6.55 4.62
N MET A 439 7.32 -6.74 5.88
CA MET A 439 6.42 -6.54 7.02
C MET A 439 5.94 -5.09 7.16
N MET A 440 6.82 -4.12 6.89
CA MET A 440 6.43 -2.72 6.84
C MET A 440 5.45 -2.47 5.70
N GLU A 441 5.72 -3.01 4.50
CA GLU A 441 4.85 -2.86 3.34
C GLU A 441 3.46 -3.49 3.56
N ALA A 442 3.41 -4.65 4.21
CA ALA A 442 2.16 -5.33 4.58
C ALA A 442 1.34 -4.59 5.66
N GLY A 443 1.90 -3.53 6.27
CA GLY A 443 1.24 -2.78 7.34
C GLY A 443 1.10 -3.58 8.63
N CYS A 444 2.03 -4.51 8.90
CA CYS A 444 2.06 -5.29 10.14
C CYS A 444 2.40 -4.43 11.37
N TRP A 445 2.88 -3.21 11.20
CA TRP A 445 2.98 -2.21 12.27
C TRP A 445 2.76 -0.82 11.69
N ILE A 446 2.63 0.19 12.57
CA ILE A 446 2.51 1.59 12.14
C ILE A 446 3.73 1.92 11.28
N PRO A 447 3.59 2.31 10.00
CA PRO A 447 4.72 2.64 9.16
C PRO A 447 5.60 3.67 9.87
N THR A 448 6.88 3.37 10.05
CA THR A 448 7.84 4.30 10.66
C THR A 448 9.07 4.39 9.78
N THR A 449 9.68 5.57 9.73
CA THR A 449 10.95 5.77 9.03
C THR A 449 12.15 5.26 9.84
N ARG A 450 11.94 4.82 11.08
CA ARG A 450 13.05 4.52 12.00
C ARG A 450 13.92 3.34 11.54
N PRO A 451 13.37 2.16 11.18
CA PRO A 451 14.18 1.02 10.74
C PRO A 451 15.01 1.36 9.49
N VAL A 452 14.36 1.94 8.47
CA VAL A 452 15.08 2.33 7.23
C VAL A 452 16.14 3.40 7.49
N LEU A 453 15.87 4.40 8.34
CA LEU A 453 16.86 5.41 8.68
C LEU A 453 18.05 4.83 9.43
N HIS A 454 17.79 3.89 10.33
CA HIS A 454 18.85 3.19 11.05
C HIS A 454 19.73 2.40 10.07
N VAL A 455 19.12 1.55 9.24
CA VAL A 455 19.84 0.73 8.25
C VAL A 455 20.61 1.60 7.26
N MET A 456 19.99 2.65 6.71
CA MET A 456 20.66 3.56 5.78
C MET A 456 21.81 4.34 6.44
N SER A 457 21.65 4.76 7.70
CA SER A 457 22.70 5.48 8.44
C SER A 457 23.87 4.55 8.75
N ARG A 458 23.59 3.31 9.21
CA ARG A 458 24.60 2.28 9.39
C ARG A 458 25.36 2.07 8.09
N THR A 459 24.69 1.67 7.02
CA THR A 459 25.32 1.34 5.74
C THR A 459 26.12 2.48 5.10
N PHE A 460 25.67 3.73 5.18
CA PHE A 460 26.25 4.84 4.39
C PHE A 460 26.92 5.95 5.20
N GLU A 461 26.75 5.99 6.52
CA GLU A 461 27.32 7.05 7.38
C GLU A 461 28.39 6.52 8.34
N GLU A 462 28.39 5.22 8.63
CA GLU A 462 29.44 4.58 9.42
C GLU A 462 30.64 4.16 8.55
N ASN A 463 31.79 3.97 9.20
CA ASN A 463 33.01 3.57 8.49
C ASN A 463 33.18 2.04 8.54
N HIS A 464 32.99 1.41 7.38
CA HIS A 464 33.15 -0.03 7.19
C HIS A 464 34.47 -0.42 6.51
N GLU A 465 35.43 0.49 6.30
CA GLU A 465 36.67 0.23 5.54
C GLU A 465 37.50 -0.95 6.06
N LYS A 466 37.38 -1.27 7.35
CA LYS A 466 38.10 -2.37 8.00
C LYS A 466 37.34 -3.69 8.01
N GLU A 467 36.07 -3.68 7.59
CA GLU A 467 35.25 -4.88 7.55
C GLU A 467 35.59 -5.74 6.32
N PRO A 468 35.46 -7.07 6.43
CA PRO A 468 35.53 -7.96 5.29
C PRO A 468 34.54 -7.55 4.19
N ILE A 469 34.85 -7.91 2.93
CA ILE A 469 34.11 -7.42 1.78
C ILE A 469 32.67 -7.93 1.73
N ASP A 470 32.46 -9.18 2.13
CA ASP A 470 31.16 -9.83 2.30
C ASP A 470 30.28 -9.12 3.34
N ILE A 471 30.86 -8.60 4.42
CA ILE A 471 30.11 -7.78 5.40
C ILE A 471 29.66 -6.46 4.78
N ARG A 472 30.57 -5.77 4.08
CA ARG A 472 30.26 -4.52 3.39
C ARG A 472 29.18 -4.71 2.33
N GLU A 473 29.24 -5.80 1.58
CA GLU A 473 28.21 -6.17 0.59
C GLU A 473 26.87 -6.45 1.26
N ALA A 474 26.85 -7.16 2.39
CA ALA A 474 25.63 -7.41 3.14
C ALA A 474 24.97 -6.11 3.63
N TRP A 475 25.75 -5.14 4.13
CA TRP A 475 25.23 -3.82 4.49
C TRP A 475 24.53 -3.12 3.33
N ILE A 476 25.14 -3.13 2.14
CA ILE A 476 24.58 -2.54 0.91
C ILE A 476 23.32 -3.30 0.47
N MET A 477 23.39 -4.62 0.38
CA MET A 477 22.28 -5.46 -0.08
C MET A 477 21.09 -5.39 0.86
N GLY A 478 21.31 -5.36 2.18
CA GLY A 478 20.27 -5.21 3.19
C GLY A 478 19.60 -3.84 3.12
N ALA A 479 20.36 -2.76 2.98
CA ALA A 479 19.80 -1.43 2.76
C ALA A 479 18.98 -1.34 1.47
N ALA A 480 19.44 -2.00 0.39
CA ALA A 480 18.73 -2.06 -0.87
C ALA A 480 17.36 -2.74 -0.75
N GLN A 481 17.20 -3.74 0.13
CA GLN A 481 15.91 -4.42 0.33
C GLN A 481 14.80 -3.46 0.76
N TRP A 482 15.10 -2.48 1.62
CA TRP A 482 14.12 -1.46 2.03
C TRP A 482 13.61 -0.61 0.86
N ILE A 483 14.47 -0.36 -0.13
CA ILE A 483 14.09 0.36 -1.35
C ILE A 483 13.31 -0.57 -2.28
N LEU A 484 13.79 -1.78 -2.51
CA LEU A 484 13.20 -2.71 -3.47
C LEU A 484 11.79 -3.17 -3.06
N TRP A 485 11.59 -3.46 -1.77
CA TRP A 485 10.31 -3.96 -1.27
C TRP A 485 9.38 -2.88 -0.73
N SER A 486 9.92 -1.74 -0.31
CA SER A 486 9.12 -0.69 0.33
C SER A 486 9.37 0.71 -0.20
N GLY A 487 10.14 0.87 -1.27
CA GLY A 487 10.53 2.17 -1.82
C GLY A 487 9.34 3.06 -2.14
N GLN A 488 8.25 2.49 -2.68
CA GLN A 488 7.01 3.24 -2.94
C GLN A 488 6.42 3.82 -1.65
N SER A 489 6.27 3.00 -0.60
CA SER A 489 5.76 3.43 0.69
C SER A 489 6.69 4.44 1.38
N LEU A 490 7.99 4.24 1.28
CA LEU A 490 9.00 5.15 1.81
C LEU A 490 8.98 6.52 1.11
N PHE A 491 8.87 6.56 -0.21
CA PHE A 491 8.76 7.80 -0.96
C PHE A 491 7.43 8.53 -0.65
N LYS A 492 6.34 7.79 -0.50
CA LYS A 492 5.05 8.34 -0.01
C LYS A 492 5.16 8.96 1.38
N LEU A 493 6.07 8.49 2.24
CA LEU A 493 6.34 9.10 3.56
C LEU A 493 7.18 10.38 3.45
N HIS A 494 7.97 10.56 2.40
CA HIS A 494 8.62 11.83 2.07
C HIS A 494 7.58 12.88 1.67
N LEU A 495 6.65 12.54 0.76
CA LEU A 495 5.62 13.45 0.26
C LEU A 495 4.64 13.93 1.36
N ASP A 496 4.41 13.11 2.38
CA ASP A 496 3.50 13.44 3.49
C ASP A 496 4.00 12.82 4.81
N PRO A 497 4.89 13.52 5.54
CA PRO A 497 5.52 12.98 6.74
C PRO A 497 4.56 12.73 7.90
N ILE A 498 4.69 11.56 8.53
CA ILE A 498 3.92 11.13 9.72
C ILE A 498 3.96 12.16 10.86
N SER A 499 5.04 12.91 11.01
CA SER A 499 5.20 13.94 12.05
C SER A 499 4.18 15.08 11.96
N ARG A 500 3.48 15.24 10.83
CA ARG A 500 2.35 16.18 10.67
C ARG A 500 1.00 15.63 11.16
N MET A 501 0.94 14.38 11.64
CA MET A 501 -0.29 13.67 12.05
C MET A 501 -0.56 13.66 13.58
N ARG A 502 -0.15 14.70 14.33
CA ARG A 502 -0.19 14.70 15.81
C ARG A 502 -1.61 14.89 16.37
N HIS A 503 -2.04 14.01 17.31
CA HIS A 503 -3.22 14.23 18.16
C HIS A 503 -2.80 14.52 19.63
N LYS A 504 -3.53 15.42 20.32
CA LYS A 504 -3.28 15.82 21.73
C LYS A 504 -3.83 14.84 22.79
N THR A 505 -4.54 13.78 22.39
CA THR A 505 -5.26 12.89 23.32
C THR A 505 -4.84 11.42 23.26
N THR A 506 -3.76 11.08 22.56
CA THR A 506 -3.22 9.71 22.59
C THR A 506 -2.63 9.44 23.98
N PRO A 507 -3.04 8.35 24.67
CA PRO A 507 -2.55 8.05 26.02
C PRO A 507 -1.02 7.97 26.08
N LEU A 508 -0.46 8.55 27.14
CA LEU A 508 0.97 8.81 27.38
C LEU A 508 1.93 7.59 27.26
N ARG A 509 1.44 6.36 27.11
CA ARG A 509 2.30 5.16 26.98
C ARG A 509 2.95 5.00 25.61
N ASN A 510 2.36 5.52 24.54
CA ASN A 510 2.91 5.39 23.17
C ASN A 510 3.84 6.55 22.76
N LEU A 511 4.20 7.43 23.70
CA LEU A 511 4.94 8.66 23.40
C LEU A 511 6.35 8.41 22.86
N LYS A 512 6.99 7.27 23.15
CA LYS A 512 8.39 7.05 22.78
C LYS A 512 8.61 6.62 21.33
N VAL A 513 7.63 5.96 20.69
CA VAL A 513 7.77 5.42 19.33
C VAL A 513 7.35 6.43 18.26
N THR A 514 6.32 7.24 18.54
CA THR A 514 5.80 8.24 17.57
C THR A 514 6.57 9.57 17.58
N ILE A 515 7.39 9.85 18.62
CA ILE A 515 8.16 11.11 18.73
C ILE A 515 9.47 11.11 17.90
N THR A 516 9.90 9.97 17.34
CA THR A 516 11.27 9.85 16.79
C THR A 516 11.38 9.56 15.30
N THR A 517 10.29 9.61 14.51
CA THR A 517 10.38 9.42 13.05
C THR A 517 10.83 10.71 12.36
N LYS A 518 12.15 10.85 12.18
CA LYS A 518 12.71 11.87 11.29
C LYS A 518 12.11 11.67 9.89
N PRO A 519 11.59 12.72 9.23
CA PRO A 519 11.10 12.59 7.86
C PRO A 519 12.24 12.16 6.93
N ILE A 520 11.91 11.40 5.89
CA ILE A 520 12.83 11.19 4.78
C ILE A 520 12.75 12.46 3.95
N GLU A 521 13.83 13.23 3.88
CA GLU A 521 13.93 14.43 3.06
C GLU A 521 14.42 14.06 1.65
N LEU A 522 14.11 14.88 0.65
CA LEU A 522 14.50 14.59 -0.73
C LEU A 522 16.03 14.54 -0.87
N ASP A 523 16.75 15.41 -0.16
CA ASP A 523 18.21 15.40 -0.10
C ASP A 523 18.77 14.08 0.46
N MET A 524 18.07 13.46 1.42
CA MET A 524 18.43 12.14 1.94
C MET A 524 18.18 11.06 0.89
N TRP A 525 17.05 11.13 0.18
CA TRP A 525 16.73 10.23 -0.93
C TRP A 525 17.78 10.29 -2.04
N HIS A 526 18.16 11.49 -2.47
CA HIS A 526 19.21 11.71 -3.47
C HIS A 526 20.57 11.21 -3.01
N LYS A 527 20.92 11.46 -1.74
CA LYS A 527 22.17 10.95 -1.15
C LYS A 527 22.21 9.42 -1.22
N TRP A 528 21.16 8.74 -0.77
CA TRP A 528 21.09 7.27 -0.80
C TRP A 528 21.14 6.72 -2.23
N ALA A 529 20.37 7.30 -3.17
CA ALA A 529 20.41 6.89 -4.57
C ALA A 529 21.83 7.03 -5.16
N SER A 530 22.55 8.10 -4.82
CA SER A 530 23.94 8.30 -5.21
C SER A 530 24.87 7.25 -4.61
N GLU A 531 24.74 6.93 -3.32
CA GLU A 531 25.57 5.91 -2.66
C GLU A 531 25.31 4.50 -3.22
N PHE A 532 24.06 4.13 -3.47
CA PHE A 532 23.74 2.88 -4.17
C PHE A 532 24.37 2.83 -5.56
N ARG A 533 24.35 3.94 -6.30
CA ARG A 533 24.99 4.00 -7.62
C ARG A 533 26.51 3.94 -7.55
N LYS A 534 27.15 4.47 -6.49
CA LYS A 534 28.58 4.25 -6.25
C LYS A 534 28.88 2.78 -5.98
N ALA A 535 28.12 2.14 -5.10
CA ALA A 535 28.27 0.72 -4.80
C ALA A 535 28.09 -0.16 -6.05
N ALA A 536 27.10 0.15 -6.89
CA ALA A 536 26.86 -0.55 -8.15
C ALA A 536 28.03 -0.49 -9.15
N ASN A 537 28.83 0.57 -9.07
CA ASN A 537 30.01 0.81 -9.92
C ASN A 537 31.34 0.51 -9.22
N CYS A 538 31.31 -0.03 -8.01
CA CYS A 538 32.51 -0.40 -7.27
C CYS A 538 33.01 -1.77 -7.77
N ASP A 539 34.18 -1.80 -8.41
CA ASP A 539 34.75 -3.04 -8.95
C ASP A 539 35.21 -4.03 -7.89
N ASP A 540 35.36 -3.58 -6.64
CA ASP A 540 35.68 -4.45 -5.52
C ASP A 540 34.48 -5.34 -5.13
N PHE A 541 33.24 -4.91 -5.39
CA PHE A 541 32.04 -5.67 -5.02
C PHE A 541 31.65 -6.72 -6.05
N GLY A 542 31.13 -7.84 -5.57
CA GLY A 542 30.58 -8.93 -6.35
C GLY A 542 29.37 -8.50 -7.20
N GLU A 543 29.14 -9.26 -8.27
CA GLU A 543 28.11 -8.98 -9.28
C GLU A 543 26.71 -8.87 -8.68
N GLU A 544 26.37 -9.73 -7.71
CA GLU A 544 25.07 -9.72 -7.05
C GLU A 544 24.84 -8.41 -6.26
N SER A 545 25.79 -8.03 -5.41
CA SER A 545 25.73 -6.79 -4.63
C SER A 545 25.63 -5.56 -5.54
N ARG A 546 26.45 -5.51 -6.60
CA ARG A 546 26.40 -4.44 -7.60
C ARG A 546 25.05 -4.37 -8.31
N GLY A 547 24.51 -5.52 -8.71
CA GLY A 547 23.21 -5.63 -9.37
C GLY A 547 22.05 -5.21 -8.47
N VAL A 548 22.04 -5.65 -7.21
CA VAL A 548 21.05 -5.25 -6.20
C VAL A 548 21.10 -3.75 -5.95
N ALA A 549 22.29 -3.18 -5.78
CA ALA A 549 22.49 -1.74 -5.59
C ALA A 549 22.03 -0.92 -6.80
N MET A 550 22.33 -1.39 -8.02
CA MET A 550 21.87 -0.72 -9.25
C MET A 550 20.33 -0.69 -9.32
N ARG A 551 19.68 -1.83 -9.07
CA ARG A 551 18.22 -1.91 -9.07
C ARG A 551 17.59 -0.98 -8.04
N ALA A 552 18.16 -0.87 -6.85
CA ALA A 552 17.70 0.06 -5.83
C ALA A 552 17.83 1.52 -6.31
N ALA A 553 19.00 1.92 -6.83
CA ALA A 553 19.20 3.27 -7.35
C ALA A 553 18.23 3.62 -8.49
N ASP A 554 18.06 2.70 -9.45
CA ASP A 554 17.17 2.90 -10.60
C ASP A 554 15.70 2.99 -10.17
N LEU A 555 15.27 2.17 -9.21
CA LEU A 555 13.93 2.26 -8.63
C LEU A 555 13.74 3.60 -7.93
N MET A 556 14.73 4.09 -7.17
CA MET A 556 14.63 5.38 -6.50
C MET A 556 14.41 6.53 -7.47
N GLU A 557 15.14 6.53 -8.59
CA GLU A 557 14.98 7.54 -9.65
C GLU A 557 13.66 7.40 -10.41
N ALA A 558 13.22 6.16 -10.64
CA ALA A 558 11.94 5.89 -11.30
C ALA A 558 10.77 6.37 -10.44
N LEU A 559 10.82 6.11 -9.13
CA LEU A 559 9.80 6.57 -8.18
C LEU A 559 9.77 8.09 -8.10
N GLU A 560 10.93 8.73 -8.03
CA GLU A 560 11.02 10.19 -8.03
C GLU A 560 10.40 10.79 -9.30
N LYS A 561 10.81 10.32 -10.48
CA LYS A 561 10.26 10.78 -11.79
C LYS A 561 8.77 10.47 -11.98
N ALA A 562 8.25 9.46 -11.30
CA ALA A 562 6.85 9.05 -11.42
C ALA A 562 5.94 9.82 -10.46
N MET A 563 6.47 10.33 -9.35
CA MET A 563 5.70 10.85 -8.22
C MET A 563 5.95 12.33 -7.90
N LEU A 564 7.01 12.93 -8.46
CA LEU A 564 7.28 14.37 -8.56
C LEU A 564 7.25 14.77 -10.04
#